data_AF-A0A553STD0-F1
#
_entry.id   AF-A0A553STD0-F1
#
_cell.length_a   1.000
_cell.length_b   1.000
_cell.length_c   1.000
_cell.angle_alpha   90.00
_cell.angle_beta   90.00
_cell.angle_gamma   90.00
#
_symmetry.space_group_name_H-M   'P 1'
#
loop_
_entity.id
_entity.type
_entity.pdbx_description
1 polymer ?
#
loop_
_entity_poly.entity_id
_entity_poly.type
_entity_poly.pdbx_seq_one_letter_code
_entity_poly.pdbx_strand_id
1 'polypeptide(L)'
;MKWGLKSMEDFKILKSRWEQILQKLENNNGQVHPIVIGKTATINEIEAKEKELGYHLPSSYKYILHNLGKSLSFYYSFSEDTMIPREFTEIFSGEINWNIETLHNLNMLANELIEDGEDYGRLLRGKLEFSQAGNGDIYAFDMTAESDEKPVIYWDHEEDTFTYIADSFIDYLFRITELGCIGSEKWQLEYFLSDTGLNTTSLAAVKWKQWFESFSETTLDDVKDNMEQLIAYVVYRKKLDEESIDCLQRFNKNELFDFLIEELHKQEAFNDQKIICEIIGRVLGIYAETWVRSLWEIKQFNIDTRLRSYLTSMCLGKDKGLSLVFNFLEQESNKKITGYDALSHLGDFHSRDVILWMENHVKFPVTEGWDELFVRSNFSWDDLERWTSLEEKHEVTVIHALEMYIHEKVAKDKYTHIISDLPTKSKFTDFLVQFHDKQLIKKRRISIEKVIQNIKIFY
;
A
#
# COMPACT_ATOMS: atom_id res chain seq x y z
N MET A 1 42.38 20.60 24.49
CA MET A 1 41.77 19.51 25.29
C MET A 1 41.41 18.41 24.29
N LYS A 2 42.02 17.23 24.42
CA LYS A 2 42.05 16.15 23.41
C LYS A 2 40.68 15.47 23.31
N TRP A 3 40.09 15.43 22.11
CA TRP A 3 39.01 14.50 21.81
C TRP A 3 39.61 13.13 21.52
N GLY A 4 39.21 12.15 22.33
CA GLY A 4 39.68 10.78 22.26
C GLY A 4 39.01 10.03 21.12
N LEU A 5 39.82 9.66 20.13
CA LEU A 5 39.59 8.52 19.24
C LEU A 5 39.26 7.26 20.05
N LYS A 6 37.99 6.80 20.04
CA LYS A 6 37.61 5.42 20.38
C LYS A 6 37.79 4.52 19.14
N SER A 7 39.03 4.35 18.70
CA SER A 7 39.41 3.96 17.33
C SER A 7 39.39 2.45 16.98
N MET A 8 38.39 1.67 17.38
CA MET A 8 38.20 0.30 16.83
C MET A 8 36.87 -0.37 17.23
N GLU A 9 36.20 0.15 18.26
CA GLU A 9 35.00 -0.43 18.85
C GLU A 9 33.73 0.03 18.12
N ASP A 10 33.71 1.26 17.60
CA ASP A 10 32.50 1.94 17.14
C ASP A 10 31.80 1.22 15.97
N PHE A 11 32.53 0.82 14.92
CA PHE A 11 31.92 0.10 13.79
C PHE A 11 31.50 -1.33 14.14
N LYS A 12 32.15 -1.96 15.14
CA LYS A 12 31.75 -3.28 15.64
C LYS A 12 30.44 -3.17 16.42
N ILE A 13 30.29 -2.11 17.22
CA ILE A 13 29.04 -1.79 17.93
C ILE A 13 27.93 -1.54 16.92
N LEU A 14 28.16 -0.68 15.93
CA LEU A 14 27.19 -0.40 14.87
C LEU A 14 26.76 -1.67 14.14
N LYS A 15 27.72 -2.46 13.64
CA LYS A 15 27.44 -3.72 12.95
C LYS A 15 26.65 -4.69 13.83
N SER A 16 27.03 -4.87 15.09
CA SER A 16 26.32 -5.74 16.01
C SER A 16 24.89 -5.25 16.28
N ARG A 17 24.66 -3.94 16.35
CA ARG A 17 23.32 -3.37 16.52
C ARG A 17 22.47 -3.58 15.27
N TRP A 18 23.04 -3.38 14.08
CA TRP A 18 22.34 -3.65 12.82
C TRP A 18 21.95 -5.12 12.70
N GLU A 19 22.85 -6.05 13.03
CA GLU A 19 22.54 -7.48 13.06
C GLU A 19 21.40 -7.81 14.04
N GLN A 20 21.37 -7.18 15.22
CA GLN A 20 20.28 -7.34 16.19
C GLN A 20 18.94 -6.78 15.69
N ILE A 21 18.97 -5.61 15.05
CA ILE A 21 17.80 -4.99 14.42
C ILE A 21 17.24 -5.96 13.37
N LEU A 22 18.05 -6.38 12.40
CA LEU A 22 17.61 -7.26 11.33
C LEU A 22 17.11 -8.61 11.86
N GLN A 23 17.79 -9.21 12.84
CA GLN A 23 17.32 -10.46 13.46
C GLN A 23 15.97 -10.28 14.16
N LYS A 24 15.75 -9.14 14.82
CA LYS A 24 14.46 -8.86 15.47
C LYS A 24 13.36 -8.72 14.43
N LEU A 25 13.62 -8.05 13.31
CA LEU A 25 12.65 -7.94 12.21
C LEU A 25 12.33 -9.32 11.61
N GLU A 26 13.36 -10.12 11.32
CA GLU A 26 13.19 -11.49 10.79
C GLU A 26 12.40 -12.38 11.76
N ASN A 27 12.65 -12.29 13.06
CA ASN A 27 11.90 -13.02 14.09
C ASN A 27 10.43 -12.58 14.22
N ASN A 28 10.07 -11.44 13.62
CA ASN A 28 8.73 -10.87 13.62
C ASN A 28 8.18 -10.76 12.19
N ASN A 29 8.54 -11.72 11.33
CA ASN A 29 8.05 -11.87 9.96
C ASN A 29 8.35 -10.69 9.01
N GLY A 30 9.18 -9.73 9.44
CA GLY A 30 9.64 -8.64 8.58
C GLY A 30 10.48 -9.16 7.42
N GLN A 31 10.43 -8.46 6.28
CA GLN A 31 11.31 -8.77 5.16
C GLN A 31 12.68 -8.15 5.43
N VAL A 32 13.75 -8.94 5.31
CA VAL A 32 15.11 -8.51 5.59
C VAL A 32 16.00 -8.77 4.38
N HIS A 33 16.65 -7.72 3.90
CA HIS A 33 17.80 -7.81 3.03
C HIS A 33 19.07 -7.73 3.90
N PRO A 34 19.93 -8.77 3.87
CA PRO A 34 21.05 -8.88 4.80
C PRO A 34 22.08 -7.77 4.59
N ILE A 35 22.91 -7.54 5.62
CA ILE A 35 24.02 -6.59 5.55
C ILE A 35 25.05 -7.04 4.51
N VAL A 36 25.17 -6.27 3.43
CA VAL A 36 26.19 -6.43 2.40
C VAL A 36 27.26 -5.36 2.60
N ILE A 37 28.50 -5.78 2.91
CA ILE A 37 29.63 -4.89 3.13
C ILE A 37 30.67 -5.09 2.03
N GLY A 38 31.05 -4.01 1.36
CA GLY A 38 32.12 -4.00 0.37
C GLY A 38 33.51 -4.13 1.00
N LYS A 39 34.54 -4.30 0.16
CA LYS A 39 35.94 -4.28 0.64
C LYS A 39 36.26 -2.93 1.29
N THR A 40 37.17 -2.92 2.26
CA THR A 40 37.68 -1.67 2.83
C THR A 40 38.47 -0.87 1.80
N ALA A 41 38.47 0.45 1.96
CA ALA A 41 39.20 1.38 1.12
C ALA A 41 40.66 1.49 1.56
N THR A 42 41.57 1.44 0.60
CA THR A 42 42.96 1.85 0.81
C THR A 42 43.05 3.37 0.83
N ILE A 43 44.11 3.91 1.46
CA ILE A 43 44.38 5.36 1.48
C ILE A 43 44.47 5.91 0.05
N ASN A 44 45.15 5.20 -0.86
CA ASN A 44 45.30 5.62 -2.25
C ASN A 44 43.95 5.72 -2.99
N GLU A 45 43.00 4.83 -2.69
CA GLU A 45 41.67 4.87 -3.32
C GLU A 45 40.84 6.05 -2.80
N ILE A 46 40.94 6.34 -1.50
CA ILE A 46 40.31 7.53 -0.89
C ILE A 46 40.89 8.80 -1.51
N GLU A 47 42.23 8.92 -1.59
CA GLU A 47 42.91 10.07 -2.18
C GLU A 47 42.59 10.25 -3.67
N ALA A 48 42.50 9.14 -4.42
CA ALA A 48 42.08 9.17 -5.82
C ALA A 48 40.65 9.71 -5.97
N LYS A 49 39.71 9.25 -5.12
CA LYS A 49 38.33 9.73 -5.13
C LYS A 49 38.20 11.18 -4.67
N GLU A 50 38.95 11.60 -3.64
CA GLU A 50 39.03 13.01 -3.22
C GLU A 50 39.48 13.93 -4.36
N LYS A 51 40.50 13.50 -5.13
CA LYS A 51 40.99 14.23 -6.29
C LYS A 51 39.95 14.30 -7.42
N GLU A 52 39.23 13.21 -7.67
CA GLU A 52 38.13 13.15 -8.65
C GLU A 52 36.99 14.11 -8.27
N LEU A 53 36.58 14.09 -7.00
CA LEU A 53 35.48 14.90 -6.48
C LEU A 53 35.84 16.38 -6.31
N GLY A 54 37.13 16.71 -6.22
CA GLY A 54 37.61 18.06 -5.91
C GLY A 54 37.40 18.46 -4.45
N TYR A 55 37.18 17.48 -3.55
CA TYR A 55 36.95 17.68 -2.12
C TYR A 55 37.77 16.70 -1.29
N HIS A 56 38.20 17.14 -0.11
CA HIS A 56 38.59 16.20 0.94
C HIS A 56 37.33 15.59 1.57
N LEU A 57 37.28 14.26 1.64
CA LEU A 57 36.18 13.55 2.26
C LEU A 57 36.17 13.82 3.78
N PRO A 58 34.98 13.81 4.41
CA PRO A 58 34.85 14.01 5.84
C PRO A 58 35.66 12.99 6.66
N SER A 59 36.22 13.42 7.79
CA SER A 59 37.13 12.60 8.59
C SER A 59 36.49 11.28 9.07
N SER A 60 35.28 11.33 9.63
CA SER A 60 34.54 10.12 10.02
C SER A 60 34.14 9.23 8.84
N TYR A 61 33.80 9.81 7.68
CA TYR A 61 33.48 9.03 6.49
C TYR A 61 34.71 8.25 5.98
N LYS A 62 35.88 8.90 5.89
CA LYS A 62 37.15 8.22 5.57
C LYS A 62 37.47 7.09 6.52
N TYR A 63 37.26 7.32 7.82
CA TYR A 63 37.46 6.30 8.83
C TYR A 63 36.55 5.08 8.61
N ILE A 64 35.26 5.29 8.30
CA ILE A 64 34.33 4.20 7.98
C ILE A 64 34.74 3.46 6.69
N LEU A 65 35.09 4.17 5.63
CA LEU A 65 35.55 3.55 4.38
C LEU A 65 36.78 2.65 4.60
N HIS A 66 37.73 3.11 5.41
CA HIS A 66 38.97 2.38 5.66
C HIS A 66 38.80 1.17 6.59
N ASN A 67 37.90 1.26 7.59
CA ASN A 67 37.79 0.26 8.65
C ASN A 67 36.58 -0.68 8.51
N LEU A 68 35.51 -0.25 7.86
CA LEU A 68 34.28 -1.02 7.69
C LEU A 68 34.11 -1.49 6.25
N GLY A 69 34.04 -0.57 5.29
CA GLY A 69 33.82 -0.92 3.88
C GLY A 69 33.56 0.28 2.98
N LYS A 70 34.00 0.17 1.73
CA LYS A 70 33.72 1.15 0.65
C LYS A 70 32.25 1.33 0.36
N SER A 71 31.49 0.28 0.60
CA SER A 71 30.04 0.28 0.46
C SER A 71 29.43 -0.53 1.58
N LEU A 72 28.21 -0.16 1.96
CA LEU A 72 27.37 -0.96 2.82
C LEU A 72 25.93 -0.76 2.38
N SER A 73 25.15 -1.84 2.34
CA SER A 73 23.71 -1.76 2.22
C SER A 73 23.02 -2.83 3.05
N PHE A 74 21.90 -2.47 3.66
CA PHE A 74 20.85 -3.38 4.09
C PHE A 74 19.52 -2.65 4.07
N TYR A 75 18.46 -3.43 4.06
CA TYR A 75 17.10 -2.92 4.10
C TYR A 75 16.25 -3.89 4.91
N TYR A 76 15.25 -3.37 5.60
CA TYR A 76 14.16 -4.18 6.12
C TYR A 76 12.82 -3.47 5.89
N SER A 77 11.76 -4.26 5.78
CA SER A 77 10.39 -3.77 5.96
C SER A 77 9.73 -4.52 7.11
N PHE A 78 8.86 -3.84 7.83
CA PHE A 78 7.94 -4.56 8.72
C PHE A 78 7.01 -5.47 7.88
N SER A 79 6.47 -6.49 8.53
CA SER A 79 5.38 -7.29 7.94
C SER A 79 4.14 -6.41 7.85
N GLU A 80 3.24 -6.71 6.89
CA GLU A 80 1.93 -6.04 6.79
C GLU A 80 1.10 -6.19 8.08
N ASP A 81 1.43 -7.19 8.89
CA ASP A 81 0.72 -7.53 10.13
C ASP A 81 1.36 -6.89 11.38
N THR A 82 2.53 -6.24 11.23
CA THR A 82 3.21 -5.60 12.36
C THR A 82 2.41 -4.38 12.85
N MET A 83 2.14 -4.38 14.16
CA MET A 83 1.33 -3.34 14.80
C MET A 83 2.13 -2.07 15.15
N ILE A 84 2.40 -1.23 14.15
CA ILE A 84 3.09 0.06 14.35
C ILE A 84 2.16 1.06 15.05
N PRO A 85 2.62 1.85 16.04
CA PRO A 85 1.79 2.85 16.70
C PRO A 85 1.28 3.86 15.68
N ARG A 86 0.02 4.31 15.86
CA ARG A 86 -0.68 5.16 14.89
C ARG A 86 0.10 6.44 14.55
N GLU A 87 0.81 7.00 15.52
CA GLU A 87 1.63 8.20 15.31
C GLU A 87 2.91 7.95 14.48
N PHE A 88 3.29 6.70 14.22
CA PHE A 88 4.52 6.31 13.53
C PHE A 88 4.26 5.41 12.30
N THR A 89 3.02 5.39 11.78
CA THR A 89 2.62 4.46 10.70
C THR A 89 3.42 4.61 9.42
N GLU A 90 4.01 5.79 9.19
CA GLU A 90 4.86 6.04 8.03
C GLU A 90 6.24 5.36 8.13
N ILE A 91 6.64 4.88 9.32
CA ILE A 91 7.90 4.17 9.54
C ILE A 91 7.70 2.67 9.27
N PHE A 92 7.38 2.32 8.03
CA PHE A 92 7.11 0.94 7.60
C PHE A 92 8.38 0.16 7.18
N SER A 93 9.52 0.84 7.07
CA SER A 93 10.80 0.23 6.65
C SER A 93 12.01 0.97 7.23
N GLY A 94 13.19 0.40 7.00
CA GLY A 94 14.45 0.96 7.41
C GLY A 94 15.63 0.50 6.56
N GLU A 95 16.64 1.35 6.44
CA GLU A 95 17.83 1.08 5.64
C GLU A 95 19.05 1.87 6.10
N ILE A 96 20.22 1.37 5.72
CA ILE A 96 21.47 2.13 5.71
C ILE A 96 22.17 1.82 4.41
N ASN A 97 22.58 2.85 3.69
CA ASN A 97 23.28 2.73 2.43
C ASN A 97 24.41 3.77 2.31
N TRP A 98 25.57 3.32 1.80
CA TRP A 98 26.56 4.19 1.19
C TRP A 98 27.39 3.41 0.17
N ASN A 99 27.95 4.12 -0.80
CA ASN A 99 28.95 3.57 -1.70
C ASN A 99 29.91 4.69 -2.17
N ILE A 100 31.21 4.49 -1.97
CA ILE A 100 32.23 5.45 -2.39
C ILE A 100 32.21 5.72 -3.90
N GLU A 101 31.84 4.72 -4.71
CA GLU A 101 31.85 4.84 -6.17
C GLU A 101 30.70 5.75 -6.66
N THR A 102 29.61 5.84 -5.91
CA THR A 102 28.44 6.65 -6.24
C THR A 102 28.48 8.05 -5.63
N LEU A 103 29.53 8.41 -4.90
CA LEU A 103 29.70 9.78 -4.41
C LEU A 103 29.65 10.76 -5.58
N HIS A 104 28.80 11.78 -5.46
CA HIS A 104 28.60 12.77 -6.51
C HIS A 104 28.78 14.19 -5.99
N ASN A 105 29.63 14.96 -6.67
CA ASN A 105 29.78 16.38 -6.39
C ASN A 105 28.63 17.13 -7.08
N LEU A 106 27.73 17.69 -6.28
CA LEU A 106 26.49 18.31 -6.75
C LEU A 106 26.70 19.67 -7.43
N ASN A 107 27.94 20.18 -7.53
CA ASN A 107 28.22 21.43 -8.24
C ASN A 107 27.87 21.39 -9.73
N MET A 108 27.96 20.22 -10.39
CA MET A 108 27.57 20.11 -11.79
C MET A 108 26.06 20.19 -11.94
N LEU A 109 25.32 19.36 -11.20
CA LEU A 109 23.86 19.40 -11.13
C LEU A 109 23.35 20.80 -10.77
N ALA A 110 23.99 21.46 -9.81
CA ALA A 110 23.70 22.84 -9.44
C ALA A 110 23.81 23.81 -10.63
N ASN A 111 24.83 23.66 -11.48
CA ASN A 111 25.00 24.54 -12.64
C ASN A 111 23.95 24.26 -13.72
N GLU A 112 23.64 22.99 -13.98
CA GLU A 112 22.61 22.58 -14.95
C GLU A 112 21.24 23.15 -14.54
N LEU A 113 20.85 22.99 -13.27
CA LEU A 113 19.60 23.55 -12.74
C LEU A 113 19.55 25.09 -12.85
N ILE A 114 20.65 25.77 -12.54
CA ILE A 114 20.72 27.23 -12.67
C ILE A 114 20.59 27.67 -14.15
N GLU A 115 21.18 26.92 -15.08
CA GLU A 115 21.08 27.20 -16.52
C GLU A 115 19.64 27.01 -17.03
N ASP A 116 18.91 26.05 -16.47
CA ASP A 116 17.49 25.80 -16.74
C ASP A 116 16.54 26.79 -16.06
N GLY A 117 17.08 27.74 -15.28
CA GLY A 117 16.32 28.79 -14.61
C GLY A 117 15.83 28.44 -13.20
N GLU A 118 16.29 27.31 -12.66
CA GLU A 118 15.95 26.83 -11.32
C GLU A 118 16.91 27.43 -10.28
N ASP A 119 16.45 28.49 -9.59
CA ASP A 119 17.27 29.25 -8.65
C ASP A 119 17.73 28.41 -7.43
N TYR A 120 17.02 27.34 -7.09
CA TYR A 120 17.38 26.43 -5.99
C TYR A 120 18.65 25.62 -6.26
N GLY A 121 19.06 25.47 -7.53
CA GLY A 121 20.34 24.83 -7.88
C GLY A 121 21.53 25.46 -7.15
N ARG A 122 21.43 26.73 -6.74
CA ARG A 122 22.45 27.41 -5.93
C ARG A 122 22.66 26.75 -4.56
N LEU A 123 21.63 26.16 -3.96
CA LEU A 123 21.69 25.53 -2.64
C LEU A 123 22.45 24.21 -2.67
N LEU A 124 22.47 23.52 -3.82
CA LEU A 124 23.23 22.29 -4.06
C LEU A 124 24.75 22.55 -4.19
N ARG A 125 25.18 23.80 -4.41
CA ARG A 125 26.61 24.11 -4.49
C ARG A 125 27.31 23.84 -3.16
N GLY A 126 28.48 23.22 -3.26
CA GLY A 126 29.26 22.85 -2.09
C GLY A 126 28.67 21.68 -1.33
N LYS A 127 27.84 20.84 -1.96
CA LYS A 127 27.29 19.63 -1.36
C LYS A 127 27.86 18.39 -2.05
N LEU A 128 28.11 17.35 -1.25
CA LEU A 128 28.63 16.07 -1.72
C LEU A 128 27.66 14.96 -1.34
N GLU A 129 26.96 14.41 -2.32
CA GLU A 129 26.02 13.30 -2.14
C GLU A 129 26.75 12.02 -1.72
N PHE A 130 26.16 11.27 -0.78
CA PHE A 130 26.62 9.93 -0.42
C PHE A 130 25.54 8.84 -0.43
N SER A 131 24.26 9.21 -0.43
CA SER A 131 23.14 8.31 -0.60
C SER A 131 21.92 9.06 -1.15
N GLN A 132 21.03 8.33 -1.81
CA GLN A 132 19.77 8.83 -2.34
C GLN A 132 18.60 8.02 -1.76
N ALA A 133 17.51 8.68 -1.41
CA ALA A 133 16.26 8.03 -1.05
C ALA A 133 15.49 7.60 -2.32
N GLY A 134 14.57 6.64 -2.19
CA GLY A 134 13.84 6.06 -3.32
C GLY A 134 12.97 7.06 -4.11
N ASN A 135 12.59 8.17 -3.48
CA ASN A 135 11.81 9.26 -4.08
C ASN A 135 12.67 10.29 -4.84
N GLY A 136 14.00 10.15 -4.83
CA GLY A 136 14.92 11.07 -5.51
C GLY A 136 15.64 12.06 -4.58
N ASP A 137 15.24 12.14 -3.30
CA ASP A 137 15.88 13.02 -2.31
C ASP A 137 17.30 12.58 -1.98
N ILE A 138 18.13 13.51 -1.51
CA ILE A 138 19.58 13.31 -1.38
C ILE A 138 20.06 13.46 0.06
N TYR A 139 20.84 12.49 0.52
CA TYR A 139 21.73 12.64 1.67
C TYR A 139 23.10 13.13 1.21
N ALA A 140 23.54 14.24 1.79
CA ALA A 140 24.80 14.87 1.42
C ALA A 140 25.61 15.33 2.63
N PHE A 141 26.89 15.58 2.39
CA PHE A 141 27.76 16.35 3.27
C PHE A 141 27.70 17.83 2.88
N ASP A 142 27.60 18.71 3.87
CA ASP A 142 27.80 20.14 3.66
C ASP A 142 29.30 20.47 3.60
N MET A 143 29.84 20.53 2.38
CA MET A 143 31.26 20.81 2.15
C MET A 143 31.62 22.27 2.40
N THR A 144 30.63 23.15 2.58
CA THR A 144 30.84 24.58 2.88
C THR A 144 31.15 24.84 4.36
N ALA A 145 30.81 23.88 5.24
CA ALA A 145 31.09 23.99 6.66
C ALA A 145 32.62 23.99 6.92
N GLU A 146 33.08 24.77 7.89
CA GLU A 146 34.52 24.88 8.20
C GLU A 146 35.09 23.60 8.85
N SER A 147 34.26 22.84 9.57
CA SER A 147 34.66 21.60 10.26
C SER A 147 35.18 20.52 9.29
N ASP A 148 36.18 19.74 9.70
CA ASP A 148 36.66 18.58 8.92
C ASP A 148 35.67 17.40 8.91
N GLU A 149 34.69 17.40 9.81
CA GLU A 149 33.70 16.33 9.91
C GLU A 149 32.52 16.48 8.94
N LYS A 150 32.31 17.69 8.38
CA LYS A 150 31.23 18.07 7.46
C LYS A 150 29.83 17.54 7.85
N PRO A 151 28.89 18.41 8.27
CA PRO A 151 27.55 17.97 8.66
C PRO A 151 26.85 17.12 7.59
N VAL A 152 26.07 16.15 8.05
CA VAL A 152 25.13 15.41 7.20
C VAL A 152 23.85 16.22 7.08
N ILE A 153 23.40 16.40 5.86
CA ILE A 153 22.17 17.10 5.52
C ILE A 153 21.32 16.25 4.58
N TYR A 154 20.03 16.53 4.56
CA TYR A 154 19.06 15.95 3.66
C TYR A 154 18.50 17.04 2.75
N TRP A 155 18.49 16.80 1.45
CA TRP A 155 17.86 17.68 0.46
C TRP A 155 16.54 17.08 -0.01
N ASP A 156 15.49 17.86 0.17
CA ASP A 156 14.14 17.58 -0.33
C ASP A 156 14.01 18.23 -1.72
N HIS A 157 13.82 17.40 -2.75
CA HIS A 157 13.76 17.87 -4.13
C HIS A 157 12.41 18.50 -4.50
N GLU A 158 11.36 18.28 -3.71
CA GLU A 158 10.04 18.88 -3.96
C GLU A 158 9.94 20.27 -3.33
N GLU A 159 10.49 20.41 -2.11
CA GLU A 159 10.42 21.66 -1.34
C GLU A 159 11.67 22.54 -1.50
N ASP A 160 12.71 22.06 -2.19
CA ASP A 160 13.99 22.75 -2.37
C ASP A 160 14.66 23.16 -1.05
N THR A 161 14.47 22.34 0.00
CA THR A 161 14.95 22.65 1.35
C THR A 161 16.04 21.69 1.79
N PHE A 162 16.94 22.22 2.61
CA PHE A 162 17.94 21.42 3.32
C PHE A 162 17.56 21.28 4.78
N THR A 163 17.56 20.02 5.23
CA THR A 163 17.37 19.67 6.63
C THR A 163 18.71 19.22 7.19
N TYR A 164 19.13 19.84 8.29
CA TYR A 164 20.31 19.38 9.02
C TYR A 164 19.98 18.04 9.72
N ILE A 165 20.85 17.03 9.59
CA ILE A 165 20.61 15.67 10.09
C ILE A 165 21.53 15.32 11.26
N ALA A 166 22.84 15.57 11.11
CA ALA A 166 23.85 15.23 12.13
C ALA A 166 25.15 16.01 11.95
N ASP A 167 25.98 16.06 12.99
CA ASP A 167 27.24 16.83 13.01
C ASP A 167 28.33 16.22 12.13
N SER A 168 28.24 14.92 11.87
CA SER A 168 29.23 14.13 11.14
C SER A 168 28.61 12.84 10.62
N PHE A 169 29.31 12.13 9.74
CA PHE A 169 28.85 10.84 9.24
C PHE A 169 28.70 9.80 10.36
N ILE A 170 29.65 9.75 11.30
CA ILE A 170 29.58 8.78 12.41
C ILE A 170 28.44 9.13 13.38
N ASP A 171 28.18 10.41 13.63
CA ASP A 171 27.05 10.87 14.45
C ASP A 171 25.71 10.49 13.80
N TYR A 172 25.59 10.69 12.48
CA TYR A 172 24.44 10.20 11.70
C TYR A 172 24.24 8.70 11.91
N LEU A 173 25.27 7.88 11.69
CA LEU A 173 25.18 6.43 11.84
C LEU A 173 24.72 6.02 13.24
N PHE A 174 25.24 6.65 14.31
CA PHE A 174 24.79 6.34 15.67
C PHE A 174 23.35 6.74 15.91
N ARG A 175 22.94 7.95 15.50
CA ARG A 175 21.58 8.46 15.74
C ARG A 175 20.53 7.66 14.99
N ILE A 176 20.76 7.39 13.70
CA ILE A 176 19.82 6.60 12.90
C ILE A 176 19.75 5.15 13.40
N THR A 177 20.88 4.58 13.86
CA THR A 177 20.91 3.24 14.47
C THR A 177 20.14 3.18 15.78
N GLU A 178 20.21 4.22 16.62
CA GLU A 178 19.39 4.30 17.84
C GLU A 178 17.89 4.34 17.56
N LEU A 179 17.49 4.84 16.41
CA LEU A 179 16.11 4.84 15.94
C LEU A 179 15.73 3.53 15.23
N GLY A 180 16.60 2.51 15.21
CA GLY A 180 16.32 1.25 14.53
C GLY A 180 16.62 1.27 13.04
N CYS A 181 17.38 2.26 12.56
CA CYS A 181 17.67 2.47 11.14
C CYS A 181 16.42 2.77 10.31
N ILE A 182 15.50 3.59 10.82
CA ILE A 182 14.30 4.03 10.10
C ILE A 182 14.62 4.52 8.68
N GLY A 183 13.64 4.39 7.78
CA GLY A 183 13.86 4.59 6.36
C GLY A 183 14.31 6.00 5.98
N SER A 184 14.77 6.09 4.73
CA SER A 184 15.54 7.21 4.22
C SER A 184 14.71 8.45 3.92
N GLU A 185 13.40 8.37 3.88
CA GLU A 185 12.53 9.45 3.39
C GLU A 185 12.24 10.48 4.50
N LYS A 186 12.16 11.77 4.12
CA LYS A 186 12.01 12.89 5.08
C LYS A 186 10.85 12.69 6.05
N TRP A 187 9.67 12.29 5.57
CA TRP A 187 8.48 12.08 6.41
C TRP A 187 8.68 11.00 7.48
N GLN A 188 9.59 10.04 7.28
CA GLN A 188 9.94 9.04 8.29
C GLN A 188 10.88 9.62 9.36
N LEU A 189 11.67 10.64 9.02
CA LEU A 189 12.58 11.32 9.93
C LEU A 189 11.90 12.42 10.75
N GLU A 190 10.88 13.09 10.20
CA GLU A 190 10.22 14.28 10.77
C GLU A 190 9.75 14.10 12.22
N TYR A 191 9.37 12.88 12.62
CA TYR A 191 9.01 12.55 13.99
C TYR A 191 10.14 12.81 15.01
N PHE A 192 11.39 12.79 14.54
CA PHE A 192 12.59 12.84 15.37
C PHE A 192 13.50 14.03 15.06
N LEU A 193 13.16 14.88 14.08
CA LEU A 193 13.97 16.05 13.73
C LEU A 193 13.80 17.20 14.74
N SER A 194 14.89 17.93 14.95
CA SER A 194 14.93 19.21 15.68
C SER A 194 15.95 20.16 15.05
N ASP A 195 16.10 21.35 15.61
CA ASP A 195 17.12 22.33 15.18
C ASP A 195 18.57 21.80 15.25
N THR A 196 18.78 20.67 15.93
CA THR A 196 20.08 19.98 16.08
C THR A 196 20.10 18.62 15.36
N GLY A 197 19.24 18.44 14.37
CA GLY A 197 19.12 17.23 13.55
C GLY A 197 18.31 16.13 14.22
N LEU A 198 18.69 14.87 13.98
CA LEU A 198 18.00 13.73 14.56
C LEU A 198 18.13 13.72 16.09
N ASN A 199 17.04 13.97 16.79
CA ASN A 199 16.97 13.98 18.24
C ASN A 199 16.47 12.64 18.78
N THR A 200 17.42 11.78 19.15
CA THR A 200 17.14 10.44 19.69
C THR A 200 16.63 10.43 21.13
N THR A 201 16.51 11.61 21.76
CA THR A 201 16.08 11.79 23.16
C THR A 201 14.73 12.49 23.29
N SER A 202 14.10 12.87 22.17
CA SER A 202 12.78 13.45 22.16
C SER A 202 11.74 12.47 22.74
N LEU A 203 10.59 12.99 23.19
CA LEU A 203 9.50 12.14 23.67
C LEU A 203 9.05 11.13 22.60
N ALA A 204 9.02 11.56 21.33
CA ALA A 204 8.71 10.70 20.19
C ALA A 204 9.76 9.60 20.03
N ALA A 205 11.05 9.93 20.06
CA ALA A 205 12.14 8.96 19.95
C ALA A 205 12.13 7.94 21.11
N VAL A 206 11.84 8.37 22.34
CA VAL A 206 11.72 7.46 23.49
C VAL A 206 10.57 6.48 23.30
N LYS A 207 9.39 6.95 22.87
CA LYS A 207 8.23 6.10 22.60
C LYS A 207 8.50 5.11 21.47
N TRP A 208 9.07 5.59 20.37
CA TRP A 208 9.44 4.76 19.22
C TRP A 208 10.41 3.65 19.64
N LYS A 209 11.50 3.99 20.34
CA LYS A 209 12.48 2.99 20.80
C LYS A 209 11.86 1.96 21.75
N GLN A 210 11.01 2.39 22.69
CA GLN A 210 10.33 1.46 23.61
C GLN A 210 9.41 0.49 22.88
N TRP A 211 8.63 0.99 21.91
CA TRP A 211 7.82 0.13 21.06
C TRP A 211 8.70 -0.78 20.21
N PHE A 212 9.72 -0.22 19.54
CA PHE A 212 10.61 -0.96 18.67
C PHE A 212 11.35 -2.07 19.41
N GLU A 213 11.72 -1.88 20.68
CA GLU A 213 12.33 -2.94 21.49
C GLU A 213 11.32 -4.02 21.91
N SER A 214 10.09 -3.62 22.23
CA SER A 214 9.08 -4.51 22.81
C SER A 214 8.16 -5.18 21.80
N PHE A 215 8.10 -4.71 20.54
CA PHE A 215 7.16 -5.29 19.58
C PHE A 215 7.48 -6.75 19.33
N SER A 216 6.41 -7.53 19.30
CA SER A 216 6.37 -8.90 18.86
C SER A 216 5.16 -9.00 17.94
N GLU A 217 5.34 -9.55 16.75
CA GLU A 217 4.21 -9.79 15.86
C GLU A 217 3.36 -10.91 16.44
N THR A 218 2.10 -10.59 16.74
CA THR A 218 1.09 -11.59 17.06
C THR A 218 0.78 -12.35 15.78
N THR A 219 0.99 -13.66 15.77
CA THR A 219 0.64 -14.51 14.64
C THR A 219 -0.78 -15.04 14.78
N LEU A 220 -1.37 -15.53 13.67
CA LEU A 220 -2.65 -16.24 13.73
C LEU A 220 -2.57 -17.44 14.70
N ASP A 221 -1.42 -18.13 14.73
CA ASP A 221 -1.21 -19.26 15.64
C ASP A 221 -1.28 -18.89 17.12
N ASP A 222 -0.91 -17.65 17.48
CA ASP A 222 -0.97 -17.17 18.87
C ASP A 222 -2.41 -16.90 19.34
N VAL A 223 -3.33 -16.59 18.42
CA VAL A 223 -4.68 -16.12 18.74
C VAL A 223 -5.81 -17.02 18.28
N LYS A 224 -5.56 -17.98 17.38
CA LYS A 224 -6.60 -18.80 16.73
C LYS A 224 -7.55 -19.54 17.68
N ASP A 225 -7.11 -19.84 18.90
CA ASP A 225 -7.88 -20.58 19.89
C ASP A 225 -8.62 -19.66 20.89
N ASN A 226 -8.50 -18.33 20.75
CA ASN A 226 -9.20 -17.34 21.56
C ASN A 226 -10.01 -16.39 20.68
N MET A 227 -11.34 -16.45 20.81
CA MET A 227 -12.27 -15.68 19.97
C MET A 227 -12.04 -14.16 20.02
N GLU A 228 -11.87 -13.61 21.23
CA GLU A 228 -11.69 -12.15 21.40
C GLU A 228 -10.37 -11.69 20.78
N GLN A 229 -9.29 -12.44 21.00
CA GLN A 229 -7.98 -12.12 20.45
C GLN A 229 -7.94 -12.30 18.93
N LEU A 230 -8.57 -13.34 18.39
CA LEU A 230 -8.65 -13.56 16.95
C LEU A 230 -9.44 -12.45 16.24
N ILE A 231 -10.57 -12.02 16.82
CA ILE A 231 -11.34 -10.92 16.26
C ILE A 231 -10.55 -9.61 16.34
N ALA A 232 -9.90 -9.32 17.47
CA ALA A 232 -9.03 -8.16 17.60
C ALA A 232 -7.89 -8.18 16.56
N TYR A 233 -7.29 -9.34 16.33
CA TYR A 233 -6.26 -9.55 15.31
C TYR A 233 -6.77 -9.24 13.89
N VAL A 234 -7.93 -9.78 13.51
CA VAL A 234 -8.56 -9.54 12.20
C VAL A 234 -8.96 -8.07 12.02
N VAL A 235 -9.58 -7.47 13.05
CA VAL A 235 -10.03 -6.07 13.02
C VAL A 235 -8.84 -5.13 12.87
N TYR A 236 -7.77 -5.36 13.64
CA TYR A 236 -6.59 -4.51 13.59
C TYR A 236 -5.88 -4.58 12.23
N ARG A 237 -5.71 -5.80 11.68
CA ARG A 237 -5.16 -6.01 10.34
C ARG A 237 -6.06 -5.51 9.22
N LYS A 238 -7.35 -5.25 9.53
CA LYS A 238 -8.40 -4.92 8.55
C LYS A 238 -8.48 -5.94 7.41
N LYS A 239 -8.22 -7.21 7.73
CA LYS A 239 -8.04 -8.29 6.76
C LYS A 239 -8.64 -9.58 7.29
N LEU A 240 -9.60 -10.12 6.54
CA LEU A 240 -10.23 -11.41 6.78
C LEU A 240 -9.82 -12.41 5.68
N ASP A 241 -8.74 -13.13 5.92
CA ASP A 241 -8.25 -14.21 5.06
C ASP A 241 -8.96 -15.56 5.33
N GLU A 242 -8.78 -16.53 4.44
CA GLU A 242 -9.45 -17.85 4.54
C GLU A 242 -9.01 -18.62 5.79
N GLU A 243 -7.75 -18.49 6.21
CA GLU A 243 -7.24 -19.15 7.43
C GLU A 243 -7.91 -18.60 8.69
N SER A 244 -8.12 -17.28 8.76
CA SER A 244 -8.86 -16.63 9.84
C SER A 244 -10.33 -17.04 9.85
N ILE A 245 -10.96 -17.19 8.67
CA ILE A 245 -12.33 -17.70 8.55
C ILE A 245 -12.42 -19.12 9.10
N ASP A 246 -11.51 -20.02 8.69
CA ASP A 246 -11.46 -21.40 9.15
C ASP A 246 -11.29 -21.51 10.67
N CYS A 247 -10.54 -20.58 11.28
CA CYS A 247 -10.41 -20.50 12.73
C CYS A 247 -11.69 -19.97 13.39
N LEU A 248 -12.27 -18.88 12.88
CA LEU A 248 -13.50 -18.29 13.41
C LEU A 248 -14.69 -19.27 13.35
N GLN A 249 -14.76 -20.10 12.30
CA GLN A 249 -15.81 -21.11 12.14
C GLN A 249 -15.78 -22.23 13.21
N ARG A 250 -14.68 -22.37 13.97
CA ARG A 250 -14.54 -23.37 15.05
C ARG A 250 -15.23 -22.95 16.35
N PHE A 251 -15.47 -21.65 16.54
CA PHE A 251 -16.14 -21.15 17.74
C PHE A 251 -17.64 -21.44 17.73
N ASN A 252 -18.26 -21.34 18.91
CA ASN A 252 -19.71 -21.44 19.03
C ASN A 252 -20.36 -20.26 18.28
N LYS A 253 -21.24 -20.57 17.31
CA LYS A 253 -21.88 -19.55 16.45
C LYS A 253 -22.72 -18.53 17.23
N ASN A 254 -23.35 -18.93 18.32
CA ASN A 254 -24.19 -18.04 19.11
C ASN A 254 -23.32 -17.04 19.87
N GLU A 255 -22.29 -17.53 20.58
CA GLU A 255 -21.35 -16.70 21.33
C GLU A 255 -20.57 -15.75 20.40
N LEU A 256 -20.13 -16.25 19.25
CA LEU A 256 -19.47 -15.44 18.22
C LEU A 256 -20.38 -14.35 17.67
N PHE A 257 -21.64 -14.69 17.37
CA PHE A 257 -22.60 -13.71 16.88
C PHE A 257 -22.85 -12.61 17.92
N ASP A 258 -23.15 -12.98 19.17
CA ASP A 258 -23.42 -12.01 20.24
C ASP A 258 -22.21 -11.08 20.44
N PHE A 259 -21.00 -11.62 20.46
CA PHE A 259 -19.77 -10.83 20.56
C PHE A 259 -19.58 -9.86 19.38
N LEU A 260 -19.77 -10.32 18.14
CA LEU A 260 -19.63 -9.47 16.94
C LEU A 260 -20.65 -8.34 16.91
N ILE A 261 -21.88 -8.58 17.39
CA ILE A 261 -22.90 -7.54 17.49
C ILE A 261 -22.51 -6.49 18.53
N GLU A 262 -21.99 -6.91 19.68
CA GLU A 262 -21.47 -5.98 20.69
C GLU A 262 -20.30 -5.15 20.16
N GLU A 263 -19.36 -5.78 19.46
CA GLU A 263 -18.23 -5.08 18.84
C GLU A 263 -18.68 -4.11 17.75
N LEU A 264 -19.63 -4.50 16.90
CA LEU A 264 -20.14 -3.64 15.84
C LEU A 264 -20.74 -2.34 16.39
N HIS A 265 -21.45 -2.42 17.53
CA HIS A 265 -22.03 -1.24 18.17
C HIS A 265 -21.01 -0.30 18.80
N LYS A 266 -19.78 -0.76 19.06
CA LYS A 266 -18.68 0.09 19.57
C LYS A 266 -18.00 0.89 18.46
N GLN A 267 -18.18 0.49 17.19
CA GLN A 267 -17.49 1.11 16.05
C GLN A 267 -18.32 2.23 15.41
N GLU A 268 -17.73 3.41 15.31
CA GLU A 268 -18.32 4.54 14.56
C GLU A 268 -17.77 4.65 13.12
N ALA A 269 -16.53 4.21 12.89
CA ALA A 269 -15.87 4.34 11.60
C ALA A 269 -16.30 3.23 10.62
N PHE A 270 -16.59 3.61 9.37
CA PHE A 270 -17.02 2.69 8.32
C PHE A 270 -16.07 1.48 8.14
N ASN A 271 -14.76 1.70 8.16
CA ASN A 271 -13.78 0.63 7.93
C ASN A 271 -13.78 -0.41 9.05
N ASP A 272 -14.02 0.02 10.29
CA ASP A 272 -14.05 -0.86 11.45
C ASP A 272 -15.39 -1.62 11.50
N GLN A 273 -16.49 -0.98 11.09
CA GLN A 273 -17.77 -1.68 10.84
C GLN A 273 -17.66 -2.69 9.70
N LYS A 274 -16.95 -2.34 8.62
CA LYS A 274 -16.81 -3.18 7.42
C LYS A 274 -16.20 -4.53 7.76
N ILE A 275 -15.08 -4.55 8.47
CA ILE A 275 -14.40 -5.82 8.79
C ILE A 275 -15.27 -6.71 9.69
N ILE A 276 -16.01 -6.14 10.65
CA ILE A 276 -16.94 -6.90 11.49
C ILE A 276 -18.11 -7.45 10.65
N CYS A 277 -18.69 -6.65 9.77
CA CYS A 277 -19.72 -7.11 8.83
C CYS A 277 -19.20 -8.21 7.90
N GLU A 278 -17.95 -8.12 7.43
CA GLU A 278 -17.31 -9.16 6.64
C GLU A 278 -17.21 -10.48 7.40
N ILE A 279 -16.83 -10.45 8.68
CA ILE A 279 -16.82 -11.62 9.55
C ILE A 279 -18.24 -12.21 9.66
N ILE A 280 -19.25 -11.39 9.96
CA ILE A 280 -20.64 -11.87 10.07
C ILE A 280 -21.08 -12.52 8.76
N GLY A 281 -20.86 -11.87 7.62
CA GLY A 281 -21.29 -12.37 6.31
C GLY A 281 -20.58 -13.66 5.89
N ARG A 282 -19.25 -13.74 6.03
CA ARG A 282 -18.45 -14.88 5.53
C ARG A 282 -18.34 -16.04 6.51
N VAL A 283 -18.41 -15.79 7.82
CA VAL A 283 -18.29 -16.84 8.85
C VAL A 283 -19.66 -17.35 9.30
N LEU A 284 -20.62 -16.46 9.56
CA LEU A 284 -21.94 -16.83 10.07
C LEU A 284 -22.97 -17.02 8.95
N GLY A 285 -22.93 -16.17 7.92
CA GLY A 285 -23.79 -16.23 6.74
C GLY A 285 -25.27 -16.36 7.12
N ILE A 286 -25.92 -17.43 6.64
CA ILE A 286 -27.35 -17.70 6.88
C ILE A 286 -27.74 -17.75 8.36
N TYR A 287 -26.80 -18.03 9.28
CA TYR A 287 -27.08 -17.99 10.71
C TYR A 287 -27.56 -16.60 11.17
N ALA A 288 -27.06 -15.54 10.54
CA ALA A 288 -27.42 -14.16 10.85
C ALA A 288 -28.69 -13.65 10.09
N GLU A 289 -29.39 -14.50 9.33
CA GLU A 289 -30.51 -14.09 8.46
C GLU A 289 -31.58 -13.26 9.19
N THR A 290 -32.01 -13.72 10.37
CA THR A 290 -33.06 -13.06 11.15
C THR A 290 -32.65 -11.64 11.56
N TRP A 291 -31.40 -11.47 11.99
CA TRP A 291 -30.88 -10.16 12.35
C TRP A 291 -30.74 -9.26 11.13
N VAL A 292 -30.16 -9.75 10.02
CA VAL A 292 -30.02 -8.97 8.78
C VAL A 292 -31.39 -8.54 8.24
N ARG A 293 -32.42 -9.39 8.33
CA ARG A 293 -33.79 -9.03 7.97
C ARG A 293 -34.31 -7.84 8.80
N SER A 294 -34.04 -7.83 10.10
CA SER A 294 -34.47 -6.74 10.99
C SER A 294 -33.84 -5.38 10.64
N LEU A 295 -32.66 -5.37 10.00
CA LEU A 295 -31.98 -4.15 9.54
C LEU A 295 -32.76 -3.36 8.46
N TRP A 296 -33.72 -4.01 7.81
CA TRP A 296 -34.61 -3.41 6.82
C TRP A 296 -35.94 -2.92 7.41
N GLU A 297 -36.30 -3.38 8.62
CA GLU A 297 -37.56 -3.05 9.29
C GLU A 297 -37.42 -1.83 10.20
N ILE A 298 -36.25 -1.63 10.80
CA ILE A 298 -36.01 -0.61 11.83
C ILE A 298 -35.21 0.56 11.23
N LYS A 299 -35.75 1.77 11.33
CA LYS A 299 -35.12 3.01 10.79
C LYS A 299 -33.87 3.50 11.53
N GLN A 300 -33.42 2.82 12.58
CA GLN A 300 -32.41 3.32 13.53
C GLN A 300 -31.26 2.35 13.81
N PHE A 301 -30.83 1.56 12.83
CA PHE A 301 -29.53 0.89 12.94
C PHE A 301 -28.43 1.82 12.46
N ASN A 302 -27.41 2.04 13.30
CA ASN A 302 -26.23 2.84 12.99
C ASN A 302 -25.24 2.04 12.12
N ILE A 303 -25.74 1.40 11.07
CA ILE A 303 -24.97 0.60 10.11
C ILE A 303 -25.09 1.29 8.76
N ASP A 304 -23.95 1.47 8.10
CA ASP A 304 -23.89 2.00 6.75
C ASP A 304 -24.76 1.16 5.78
N THR A 305 -25.54 1.82 4.94
CA THR A 305 -26.51 1.15 4.04
C THR A 305 -25.84 0.20 3.05
N ARG A 306 -24.58 0.46 2.68
CA ARG A 306 -23.77 -0.42 1.82
C ARG A 306 -23.41 -1.70 2.55
N LEU A 307 -22.98 -1.61 3.81
CA LEU A 307 -22.70 -2.77 4.66
C LEU A 307 -23.96 -3.60 4.92
N ARG A 308 -25.13 -2.95 5.10
CA ARG A 308 -26.42 -3.66 5.19
C ARG A 308 -26.71 -4.46 3.91
N SER A 309 -26.36 -3.92 2.74
CA SER A 309 -26.60 -4.59 1.45
C SER A 309 -25.65 -5.75 1.23
N TYR A 310 -24.37 -5.59 1.59
CA TYR A 310 -23.39 -6.68 1.67
C TYR A 310 -23.88 -7.81 2.60
N LEU A 311 -24.28 -7.50 3.83
CA LEU A 311 -24.82 -8.50 4.76
C LEU A 311 -26.06 -9.19 4.19
N THR A 312 -26.86 -8.47 3.41
CA THR A 312 -28.04 -9.01 2.75
C THR A 312 -27.68 -10.00 1.65
N SER A 313 -26.64 -9.75 0.84
CA SER A 313 -26.18 -10.71 -0.17
C SER A 313 -25.59 -11.98 0.44
N MET A 314 -24.95 -11.85 1.61
CA MET A 314 -24.28 -12.96 2.28
C MET A 314 -25.19 -13.82 3.16
N CYS A 315 -26.18 -13.19 3.82
CA CYS A 315 -26.98 -13.87 4.85
C CYS A 315 -28.41 -14.21 4.40
N LEU A 316 -28.94 -13.60 3.34
CA LEU A 316 -30.27 -13.89 2.81
C LEU A 316 -30.17 -14.64 1.48
N GLY A 317 -31.19 -15.46 1.20
CA GLY A 317 -31.33 -16.06 -0.12
C GLY A 317 -31.46 -15.00 -1.23
N LYS A 318 -30.75 -15.22 -2.34
CA LYS A 318 -30.60 -14.31 -3.49
C LYS A 318 -31.87 -13.53 -3.84
N ASP A 319 -32.99 -14.21 -4.11
CA ASP A 319 -34.22 -13.56 -4.59
C ASP A 319 -34.81 -12.59 -3.55
N LYS A 320 -34.80 -12.98 -2.27
CA LYS A 320 -35.28 -12.13 -1.16
C LYS A 320 -34.33 -10.95 -0.95
N GLY A 321 -33.02 -11.20 -0.98
CA GLY A 321 -32.01 -10.18 -0.77
C GLY A 321 -32.04 -9.11 -1.87
N LEU A 322 -32.05 -9.52 -3.14
CA LEU A 322 -32.16 -8.60 -4.28
C LEU A 322 -33.45 -7.79 -4.24
N SER A 323 -34.58 -8.42 -3.90
CA SER A 323 -35.86 -7.72 -3.78
C SER A 323 -35.79 -6.59 -2.73
N LEU A 324 -35.13 -6.80 -1.60
CA LEU A 324 -34.96 -5.77 -0.57
C LEU A 324 -34.08 -4.61 -1.07
N VAL A 325 -32.94 -4.94 -1.69
CA VAL A 325 -31.98 -3.93 -2.14
C VAL A 325 -32.49 -3.14 -3.34
N PHE A 326 -33.18 -3.78 -4.30
CA PHE A 326 -33.84 -3.07 -5.42
C PHE A 326 -34.91 -2.11 -4.91
N ASN A 327 -35.80 -2.58 -4.03
CA ASN A 327 -36.82 -1.71 -3.43
C ASN A 327 -36.20 -0.53 -2.68
N PHE A 328 -35.09 -0.75 -1.97
CA PHE A 328 -34.36 0.31 -1.30
C PHE A 328 -33.79 1.34 -2.26
N LEU A 329 -33.06 0.89 -3.29
CA LEU A 329 -32.49 1.78 -4.31
C LEU A 329 -33.58 2.57 -5.03
N GLU A 330 -34.72 1.95 -5.31
CA GLU A 330 -35.86 2.61 -5.96
C GLU A 330 -36.59 3.59 -5.04
N GLN A 331 -36.80 3.25 -3.76
CA GLN A 331 -37.54 4.08 -2.80
C GLN A 331 -36.72 5.24 -2.21
N GLU A 332 -35.42 5.05 -1.98
CA GLU A 332 -34.55 6.15 -1.52
C GLU A 332 -34.15 7.11 -2.65
N SER A 333 -34.42 6.75 -3.91
CA SER A 333 -34.11 7.56 -5.09
C SER A 333 -35.05 8.78 -5.29
N ASN A 334 -35.10 9.68 -4.30
CA ASN A 334 -35.43 11.08 -4.58
C ASN A 334 -34.36 11.75 -5.50
N LYS A 335 -33.20 11.09 -5.69
CA LYS A 335 -32.09 11.45 -6.57
C LYS A 335 -31.82 10.32 -7.58
N LYS A 336 -31.18 10.64 -8.71
CA LYS A 336 -30.75 9.63 -9.70
C LYS A 336 -29.70 8.69 -9.08
N ILE A 337 -29.94 7.39 -9.10
CA ILE A 337 -28.97 6.34 -8.71
C ILE A 337 -27.72 6.45 -9.59
N THR A 338 -26.55 6.55 -8.97
CA THR A 338 -25.24 6.56 -9.66
C THR A 338 -24.69 5.13 -9.82
N GLY A 339 -23.67 4.96 -10.67
CA GLY A 339 -23.02 3.66 -10.83
C GLY A 339 -22.30 3.20 -9.57
N TYR A 340 -21.65 4.11 -8.84
CA TYR A 340 -21.02 3.81 -7.56
C TYR A 340 -22.03 3.36 -6.50
N ASP A 341 -23.19 4.02 -6.42
CA ASP A 341 -24.26 3.60 -5.52
C ASP A 341 -24.72 2.18 -5.88
N ALA A 342 -25.07 1.94 -7.15
CA ALA A 342 -25.53 0.63 -7.61
C ALA A 342 -24.48 -0.47 -7.34
N LEU A 343 -23.21 -0.21 -7.67
CA LEU A 343 -22.10 -1.12 -7.41
C LEU A 343 -21.96 -1.46 -5.93
N SER A 344 -21.96 -0.45 -5.06
CA SER A 344 -21.78 -0.62 -3.62
C SER A 344 -22.92 -1.37 -2.92
N HIS A 345 -24.09 -1.47 -3.56
CA HIS A 345 -25.26 -2.15 -3.03
C HIS A 345 -25.52 -3.51 -3.67
N LEU A 346 -25.19 -3.69 -4.95
CA LEU A 346 -25.54 -4.88 -5.74
C LEU A 346 -24.34 -5.75 -6.13
N GLY A 347 -23.12 -5.24 -6.02
CA GLY A 347 -21.90 -5.91 -6.50
C GLY A 347 -21.65 -7.27 -5.86
N ASP A 348 -22.00 -7.43 -4.58
CA ASP A 348 -21.72 -8.66 -3.81
C ASP A 348 -22.80 -9.75 -3.99
N PHE A 349 -23.84 -9.51 -4.80
CA PHE A 349 -24.86 -10.52 -5.11
C PHE A 349 -24.43 -11.49 -6.22
N HIS A 350 -23.49 -11.09 -7.07
CA HIS A 350 -22.97 -11.91 -8.16
C HIS A 350 -24.06 -12.57 -9.03
N SER A 351 -25.13 -11.82 -9.34
CA SER A 351 -26.34 -12.34 -9.96
C SER A 351 -26.67 -11.66 -11.28
N ARG A 352 -27.03 -12.45 -12.30
CA ARG A 352 -27.54 -11.96 -13.59
C ARG A 352 -28.87 -11.18 -13.46
N ASP A 353 -29.61 -11.37 -12.38
CA ASP A 353 -30.82 -10.57 -12.11
C ASP A 353 -30.48 -9.08 -11.90
N VAL A 354 -29.25 -8.78 -11.44
CA VAL A 354 -28.74 -7.42 -11.37
C VAL A 354 -28.57 -6.83 -12.76
N ILE A 355 -28.10 -7.59 -13.75
CA ILE A 355 -27.99 -7.13 -15.14
C ILE A 355 -29.37 -6.78 -15.70
N LEU A 356 -30.38 -7.62 -15.46
CA LEU A 356 -31.75 -7.33 -15.87
C LEU A 356 -32.28 -6.03 -15.24
N TRP A 357 -31.96 -5.79 -13.97
CA TRP A 357 -32.29 -4.52 -13.32
C TRP A 357 -31.52 -3.35 -13.94
N MET A 358 -30.22 -3.51 -14.21
CA MET A 358 -29.36 -2.46 -14.78
C MET A 358 -29.83 -1.97 -16.14
N GLU A 359 -30.45 -2.80 -16.99
CA GLU A 359 -30.96 -2.39 -18.32
C GLU A 359 -31.83 -1.12 -18.25
N ASN A 360 -32.62 -0.96 -17.19
CA ASN A 360 -33.49 0.19 -17.01
C ASN A 360 -32.82 1.35 -16.24
N HIS A 361 -31.65 1.14 -15.65
CA HIS A 361 -31.05 2.05 -14.67
C HIS A 361 -29.70 2.64 -15.11
N VAL A 362 -28.94 1.92 -15.94
CA VAL A 362 -27.60 2.33 -16.38
C VAL A 362 -27.65 3.69 -17.08
N LYS A 363 -26.63 4.51 -16.80
CA LYS A 363 -26.48 5.88 -17.29
C LYS A 363 -25.00 6.19 -17.53
N PHE A 364 -24.74 7.22 -18.32
CA PHE A 364 -23.41 7.80 -18.40
C PHE A 364 -23.07 8.63 -17.13
N PRO A 365 -21.79 8.68 -16.74
CA PRO A 365 -20.68 7.90 -17.27
C PRO A 365 -20.74 6.43 -16.81
N VAL A 366 -20.53 5.48 -17.72
CA VAL A 366 -20.63 4.04 -17.37
C VAL A 366 -19.42 3.54 -16.57
N THR A 367 -18.29 4.24 -16.67
CA THR A 367 -17.03 3.92 -15.98
C THR A 367 -17.02 4.33 -14.51
N GLU A 368 -18.12 4.88 -14.00
CA GLU A 368 -18.31 5.17 -12.57
C GLU A 368 -19.03 4.00 -11.89
N GLY A 369 -18.60 2.76 -12.16
CA GLY A 369 -19.04 1.54 -11.47
C GLY A 369 -20.12 0.72 -12.19
N TRP A 370 -20.73 1.19 -13.29
CA TRP A 370 -21.72 0.39 -14.01
C TRP A 370 -21.09 -0.75 -14.79
N ASP A 371 -19.95 -0.51 -15.43
CA ASP A 371 -19.11 -1.53 -16.06
C ASP A 371 -18.62 -2.57 -15.05
N GLU A 372 -18.14 -2.12 -13.89
CA GLU A 372 -17.73 -3.01 -12.81
C GLU A 372 -18.89 -3.86 -12.28
N LEU A 373 -20.05 -3.25 -12.06
CA LEU A 373 -21.24 -3.98 -11.64
C LEU A 373 -21.67 -5.02 -12.67
N PHE A 374 -21.56 -4.71 -13.97
CA PHE A 374 -21.87 -5.66 -15.03
C PHE A 374 -20.97 -6.91 -14.95
N VAL A 375 -19.66 -6.72 -14.75
CA VAL A 375 -18.70 -7.83 -14.59
C VAL A 375 -18.97 -8.63 -13.33
N ARG A 376 -19.16 -7.96 -12.19
CA ARG A 376 -19.44 -8.62 -10.90
C ARG A 376 -20.75 -9.40 -10.91
N SER A 377 -21.70 -9.06 -11.79
CA SER A 377 -23.02 -9.69 -11.91
C SER A 377 -23.03 -10.99 -12.71
N ASN A 378 -21.86 -11.58 -13.02
CA ASN A 378 -21.72 -12.87 -13.69
C ASN A 378 -22.44 -12.95 -15.05
N PHE A 379 -22.19 -11.96 -15.92
CA PHE A 379 -22.78 -11.91 -17.26
C PHE A 379 -22.50 -13.18 -18.09
N SER A 380 -23.47 -13.54 -18.91
CA SER A 380 -23.40 -14.64 -19.88
C SER A 380 -23.16 -14.14 -21.30
N TRP A 381 -22.94 -15.05 -22.24
CA TRP A 381 -22.93 -14.72 -23.67
C TRP A 381 -24.22 -14.04 -24.13
N ASP A 382 -25.38 -14.52 -23.69
CA ASP A 382 -26.68 -13.95 -24.06
C ASP A 382 -26.79 -12.48 -23.61
N ASP A 383 -26.22 -12.15 -22.46
CA ASP A 383 -26.23 -10.77 -21.95
C ASP A 383 -25.36 -9.86 -22.83
N LEU A 384 -24.24 -10.36 -23.36
CA LEU A 384 -23.39 -9.62 -24.31
C LEU A 384 -24.11 -9.36 -25.64
N GLU A 385 -24.72 -10.40 -26.24
CA GLU A 385 -25.48 -10.24 -27.48
C GLU A 385 -26.63 -9.26 -27.30
N ARG A 386 -27.36 -9.40 -26.19
CA ARG A 386 -28.49 -8.52 -25.88
C ARG A 386 -28.05 -7.08 -25.66
N TRP A 387 -27.10 -6.83 -24.76
CA TRP A 387 -26.70 -5.47 -24.39
C TRP A 387 -26.06 -4.69 -25.53
N THR A 388 -25.34 -5.35 -26.44
CA THR A 388 -24.77 -4.70 -27.63
C THR A 388 -25.81 -4.34 -28.70
N SER A 389 -27.05 -4.82 -28.55
CA SER A 389 -28.20 -4.45 -29.38
C SER A 389 -29.09 -3.34 -28.80
N LEU A 390 -28.85 -2.96 -27.53
CA LEU A 390 -29.63 -1.92 -26.84
C LEU A 390 -29.08 -0.51 -27.15
N GLU A 391 -29.42 0.47 -26.31
CA GLU A 391 -28.92 1.84 -26.42
C GLU A 391 -27.40 1.94 -26.20
N GLU A 392 -26.81 3.02 -26.71
CA GLU A 392 -25.37 3.30 -26.66
C GLU A 392 -24.75 3.09 -25.26
N LYS A 393 -25.41 3.51 -24.19
CA LYS A 393 -24.93 3.33 -22.82
C LYS A 393 -24.66 1.85 -22.47
N HIS A 394 -25.50 0.92 -22.94
CA HIS A 394 -25.33 -0.51 -22.70
C HIS A 394 -24.16 -1.06 -23.51
N GLU A 395 -24.03 -0.66 -24.78
CA GLU A 395 -22.90 -1.03 -25.62
C GLU A 395 -21.58 -0.61 -24.96
N VAL A 396 -21.52 0.63 -24.46
CA VAL A 396 -20.31 1.17 -23.83
C VAL A 396 -20.02 0.46 -22.51
N THR A 397 -21.03 0.11 -21.71
CA THR A 397 -20.87 -0.76 -20.53
C THR A 397 -20.22 -2.10 -20.92
N VAL A 398 -20.70 -2.76 -21.98
CA VAL A 398 -20.11 -4.03 -22.45
C VAL A 398 -18.65 -3.87 -22.88
N ILE A 399 -18.32 -2.81 -23.62
CA ILE A 399 -16.93 -2.56 -24.06
C ILE A 399 -15.99 -2.47 -22.86
N HIS A 400 -16.36 -1.65 -21.86
CA HIS A 400 -15.53 -1.47 -20.67
C HIS A 400 -15.51 -2.73 -19.78
N ALA A 401 -16.63 -3.42 -19.63
CA ALA A 401 -16.72 -4.67 -18.90
C ALA A 401 -15.81 -5.77 -19.50
N LEU A 402 -15.74 -5.91 -20.83
CA LEU A 402 -14.85 -6.88 -21.48
C LEU A 402 -13.36 -6.52 -21.32
N GLU A 403 -13.01 -5.24 -21.40
CA GLU A 403 -11.64 -4.77 -21.15
C GLU A 403 -11.24 -5.06 -19.69
N MET A 404 -12.13 -4.75 -18.74
CA MET A 404 -11.91 -5.01 -17.32
C MET A 404 -11.81 -6.50 -17.00
N TYR A 405 -12.67 -7.34 -17.59
CA TYR A 405 -12.63 -8.79 -17.42
C TYR A 405 -11.27 -9.39 -17.84
N ILE A 406 -10.69 -8.91 -18.94
CA ILE A 406 -9.33 -9.31 -19.35
C ILE A 406 -8.31 -8.90 -18.30
N HIS A 407 -8.34 -7.64 -17.84
CA HIS A 407 -7.40 -7.15 -16.85
C HIS A 407 -7.43 -7.99 -15.57
N GLU A 408 -8.63 -8.28 -15.05
CA GLU A 408 -8.82 -9.09 -13.84
C GLU A 408 -8.33 -10.53 -14.01
N LYS A 409 -8.60 -11.16 -15.18
CA LYS A 409 -8.11 -12.52 -15.46
C LYS A 409 -6.60 -12.60 -15.59
N VAL A 410 -5.94 -11.59 -16.18
CA VAL A 410 -4.47 -11.54 -16.26
C VAL A 410 -3.85 -11.34 -14.88
N ALA A 411 -4.44 -10.48 -14.06
CA ALA A 411 -3.97 -10.20 -12.70
C ALA A 411 -4.11 -11.41 -11.75
N LYS A 412 -4.79 -12.48 -12.17
CA LYS A 412 -5.21 -13.61 -11.30
C LYS A 412 -5.97 -13.13 -10.07
N ASP A 413 -6.72 -12.04 -10.23
CA ASP A 413 -7.51 -11.45 -9.16
C ASP A 413 -8.70 -12.35 -8.77
N LYS A 414 -9.37 -11.98 -7.68
CA LYS A 414 -10.43 -12.73 -6.98
C LYS A 414 -11.64 -13.15 -7.84
N TYR A 415 -11.76 -12.73 -9.09
CA TYR A 415 -12.93 -13.00 -9.94
C TYR A 415 -12.79 -14.29 -10.74
N THR A 416 -13.39 -15.35 -10.21
CA THR A 416 -13.41 -16.69 -10.84
C THR A 416 -14.49 -16.84 -11.91
N HIS A 417 -15.28 -15.81 -12.21
CA HIS A 417 -16.38 -15.86 -13.19
C HIS A 417 -15.93 -16.44 -14.54
N ILE A 418 -16.66 -17.44 -15.02
CA ILE A 418 -16.52 -18.02 -16.34
C ILE A 418 -17.80 -17.66 -17.09
N ILE A 419 -17.66 -16.95 -18.21
CA ILE A 419 -18.81 -16.54 -19.02
C ILE A 419 -19.55 -17.79 -19.49
N SER A 420 -20.79 -17.94 -19.04
CA SER A 420 -21.60 -19.09 -19.43
C SER A 420 -22.00 -18.99 -20.91
N ASP A 421 -22.10 -20.16 -21.55
CA ASP A 421 -22.59 -20.32 -22.92
C ASP A 421 -21.78 -19.55 -23.97
N LEU A 422 -20.50 -19.27 -23.68
CA LEU A 422 -19.59 -18.63 -24.62
C LEU A 422 -19.49 -19.46 -25.92
N PRO A 423 -19.62 -18.85 -27.11
CA PRO A 423 -19.63 -19.57 -28.36
C PRO A 423 -18.23 -20.09 -28.72
N THR A 424 -18.04 -20.60 -29.95
CA THR A 424 -16.67 -20.89 -30.41
C THR A 424 -15.84 -19.61 -30.50
N LYS A 425 -14.53 -19.74 -30.31
CA LYS A 425 -13.59 -18.62 -30.46
C LYS A 425 -13.75 -17.87 -31.78
N SER A 426 -14.02 -18.58 -32.88
CA SER A 426 -14.29 -17.95 -34.18
C SER A 426 -15.54 -17.10 -34.14
N LYS A 427 -16.67 -17.65 -33.67
CA LYS A 427 -17.94 -16.91 -33.57
C LYS A 427 -17.81 -15.70 -32.63
N PHE A 428 -17.10 -15.82 -31.52
CA PHE A 428 -16.87 -14.68 -30.63
C PHE A 428 -15.98 -13.61 -31.30
N THR A 429 -14.94 -14.01 -32.02
CA THR A 429 -14.09 -13.06 -32.78
C THR A 429 -14.90 -12.32 -33.83
N ASP A 430 -15.74 -13.03 -34.59
CA ASP A 430 -16.60 -12.44 -35.63
C ASP A 430 -17.58 -11.42 -35.01
N PHE A 431 -18.16 -11.74 -33.86
CA PHE A 431 -19.00 -10.81 -33.11
C PHE A 431 -18.23 -9.54 -32.71
N LEU A 432 -17.03 -9.67 -32.16
CA LEU A 432 -16.22 -8.51 -31.75
C LEU A 432 -15.80 -7.65 -32.94
N VAL A 433 -15.49 -8.25 -34.10
CA VAL A 433 -15.19 -7.50 -35.33
C VAL A 433 -16.41 -6.72 -35.81
N GLN A 434 -17.58 -7.34 -35.84
CA GLN A 434 -18.83 -6.65 -36.18
C GLN A 434 -19.13 -5.53 -35.18
N PHE A 435 -18.92 -5.79 -33.88
CA PHE A 435 -19.14 -4.81 -32.83
C PHE A 435 -18.16 -3.64 -32.95
N HIS A 436 -16.89 -3.89 -33.28
CA HIS A 436 -15.89 -2.89 -33.58
C HIS A 436 -16.31 -1.98 -34.75
N ASP A 437 -16.74 -2.58 -35.85
CA ASP A 437 -17.11 -1.85 -37.07
C ASP A 437 -18.35 -0.98 -36.88
N LYS A 438 -19.25 -1.39 -35.97
CA LYS A 438 -20.43 -0.61 -35.54
C LYS A 438 -20.03 0.67 -34.79
N GLN A 439 -18.92 0.70 -34.06
CA GLN A 439 -18.55 1.84 -33.23
C GLN A 439 -18.07 3.03 -34.06
N LEU A 440 -18.55 4.25 -33.77
CA LEU A 440 -18.10 5.48 -34.43
C LEU A 440 -16.92 6.15 -33.71
N ILE A 441 -16.76 5.91 -32.41
CA ILE A 441 -15.75 6.57 -31.57
C ILE A 441 -14.44 5.74 -31.58
N LYS A 442 -13.34 6.38 -31.97
CA LYS A 442 -12.01 5.74 -32.06
C LYS A 442 -11.57 5.08 -30.76
N LYS A 443 -11.81 5.72 -29.61
CA LYS A 443 -11.44 5.15 -28.30
C LYS A 443 -12.13 3.80 -28.03
N ARG A 444 -13.41 3.68 -28.43
CA ARG A 444 -14.19 2.44 -28.27
C ARG A 444 -13.69 1.32 -29.17
N ARG A 445 -13.35 1.66 -30.42
CA ARG A 445 -12.70 0.74 -31.36
C ARG A 445 -11.41 0.17 -30.78
N ILE A 446 -10.54 1.04 -30.25
CA ILE A 446 -9.28 0.63 -29.62
C ILE A 446 -9.53 -0.34 -28.45
N SER A 447 -10.51 -0.07 -27.57
CA SER A 447 -10.84 -1.01 -26.48
C SER A 447 -11.28 -2.37 -27.03
N ILE A 448 -12.12 -2.42 -28.07
CA ILE A 448 -12.54 -3.71 -28.69
C ILE A 448 -11.35 -4.43 -29.36
N GLU A 449 -10.46 -3.70 -30.03
CA GLU A 449 -9.23 -4.28 -30.62
C GLU A 449 -8.36 -4.96 -29.56
N LYS A 450 -8.20 -4.35 -28.38
CA LYS A 450 -7.51 -4.98 -27.24
C LYS A 450 -8.22 -6.26 -26.78
N VAL A 451 -9.55 -6.27 -26.75
CA VAL A 451 -10.33 -7.47 -26.41
C VAL A 451 -10.07 -8.59 -27.42
N ILE A 452 -10.07 -8.27 -28.72
CA ILE A 452 -9.78 -9.22 -29.80
C ILE A 452 -8.36 -9.79 -29.68
N GLN A 453 -7.36 -8.94 -29.41
CA GLN A 453 -5.97 -9.38 -29.24
C GLN A 453 -5.81 -10.36 -28.06
N ASN A 454 -6.65 -10.21 -27.04
CA ASN A 454 -6.64 -11.01 -25.83
C ASN A 454 -7.75 -12.07 -25.78
N ILE A 455 -8.37 -12.40 -26.93
CA ILE A 455 -9.51 -13.32 -27.04
C ILE A 455 -9.24 -14.71 -26.42
N LYS A 456 -7.96 -15.10 -26.31
CA LYS A 456 -7.56 -16.37 -25.68
C LYS A 456 -7.84 -16.41 -24.19
N ILE A 457 -8.03 -15.27 -23.51
CA ILE A 457 -8.25 -15.21 -22.05
C ILE A 457 -9.65 -15.70 -21.67
N PHE A 458 -10.60 -15.67 -22.63
CA PHE A 458 -11.97 -16.11 -22.42
C PHE A 458 -12.16 -17.63 -22.55
N TYR A 459 -11.10 -18.38 -22.89
CA TYR A 459 -11.10 -19.84 -23.12
C TYR A 459 -9.90 -20.48 -22.43
#